data_AF-A0A942HK25-F1
#
_entry.id   AF-A0A942HK25-F1
#
_cell.length_a   1.000
_cell.length_b   1.000
_cell.length_c   1.000
_cell.angle_alpha   90.00
_cell.angle_beta   90.00
_cell.angle_gamma   90.00
#
_symmetry.space_group_name_H-M   'P 1'
#
loop_
_entity.id
_entity.type
_entity.pdbx_description
1 polymer ?
#
loop_
_entity_poly.entity_id
_entity_poly.type
_entity_poly.pdbx_seq_one_letter_code
_entity_poly.pdbx_strand_id
1 'polypeptide(L)'
;NFSTATVTLPSGASFVVPEYEAIDGFLNPNFGAINAIDNSGKSIYHALLLSWRYTGPQFTGGVAYTLSKTIDQGTGYFNQFDQRSQRGPSQLDQPQRFVLNGAWSPVWRPLKNFTFASVVTLSSGRPYTAVFDTSSLNFSVVPNEPFNGFRGPGQQVIDFSVARTFKINERINLKFVAESFDLFNHPNFQQNNINNVQYNTTQATDSSGNGLPFWTATANPSFGAPGAMAPRIGSRSFQFSGRISF
;
A
#
# COMPACT_ATOMS: atom_id res chain seq x y z
N ASN A 1 -29.98 22.23 -14.28
CA ASN A 1 -28.94 22.89 -13.46
C ASN A 1 -28.40 21.86 -12.50
N PHE A 2 -27.08 21.69 -12.50
CA PHE A 2 -26.39 20.77 -11.60
C PHE A 2 -26.45 21.30 -10.16
N SER A 3 -26.61 20.42 -9.18
CA SER A 3 -26.46 20.80 -7.77
C SER A 3 -24.98 21.07 -7.50
N THR A 4 -24.65 22.30 -7.09
CA THR A 4 -23.25 22.69 -6.82
C THR A 4 -23.05 22.88 -5.33
N ALA A 5 -21.92 22.41 -4.80
CA ALA A 5 -21.48 22.74 -3.45
C ALA A 5 -20.19 23.55 -3.51
N THR A 6 -20.01 24.51 -2.62
CA THR A 6 -18.77 25.29 -2.48
C THR A 6 -18.05 24.86 -1.22
N VAL A 7 -16.80 24.41 -1.34
CA VAL A 7 -15.93 24.12 -0.20
C VAL A 7 -14.87 25.20 -0.06
N THR A 8 -14.68 25.72 1.15
CA THR A 8 -13.61 26.68 1.47
C THR A 8 -12.53 25.97 2.27
N LEU A 9 -11.31 25.92 1.71
CA LEU A 9 -10.14 25.31 2.34
C LEU A 9 -9.55 26.22 3.43
N PRO A 10 -8.73 25.67 4.36
CA PRO A 10 -8.02 26.46 5.36
C PRO A 10 -7.11 27.56 4.78
N SER A 11 -6.69 27.43 3.52
CA SER A 11 -5.92 28.45 2.80
C SER A 11 -6.75 29.67 2.40
N GLY A 12 -8.07 29.65 2.58
CA GLY A 12 -9.01 30.66 2.09
C GLY A 12 -9.43 30.46 0.64
N ALA A 13 -8.90 29.45 -0.06
CA ALA A 13 -9.34 29.12 -1.41
C ALA A 13 -10.70 28.41 -1.39
N SER A 14 -11.63 28.85 -2.24
CA SER A 14 -12.95 28.23 -2.39
C SER A 14 -13.06 27.53 -3.73
N PHE A 15 -13.61 26.31 -3.70
CA PHE A 15 -13.81 25.47 -4.89
C PHE A 15 -15.28 25.12 -5.01
N VAL A 16 -15.81 25.27 -6.22
CA VAL A 16 -17.15 24.81 -6.55
C VAL A 16 -17.03 23.39 -7.06
N VAL A 17 -17.59 22.45 -6.32
CA VAL A 17 -17.74 21.06 -6.74
C VAL A 17 -19.06 20.93 -7.47
N PRO A 18 -19.04 20.68 -8.79
CA PRO A 18 -20.26 20.38 -9.52
C PRO A 18 -20.82 19.01 -9.09
N GLU A 19 -22.14 18.88 -9.13
CA GLU A 19 -22.86 17.60 -8.99
C GLU A 19 -22.56 16.84 -7.70
N TYR A 20 -22.52 17.56 -6.57
CA TYR A 20 -22.10 17.00 -5.28
C TYR A 20 -23.00 15.84 -4.79
N GLU A 21 -24.25 15.75 -5.27
CA GLU A 21 -25.22 14.72 -4.88
C GLU A 21 -25.21 13.46 -5.76
N ALA A 22 -24.46 13.45 -6.87
CA ALA A 22 -24.37 12.31 -7.80
C ALA A 22 -25.72 11.76 -8.33
N ILE A 23 -26.78 12.60 -8.35
CA ILE A 23 -28.11 12.26 -8.86
C ILE A 23 -28.42 13.22 -10.02
N ASP A 24 -28.42 12.71 -11.25
CA ASP A 24 -28.68 13.49 -12.46
C ASP A 24 -29.83 12.93 -13.32
N GLY A 25 -30.48 13.83 -14.07
CA GLY A 25 -31.45 13.52 -15.14
C GLY A 25 -32.90 13.91 -14.83
N PHE A 26 -33.81 13.69 -15.79
CA PHE A 26 -35.24 13.56 -15.46
C PHE A 26 -35.33 12.35 -14.53
N LEU A 27 -35.33 12.61 -13.22
CA LEU A 27 -35.53 11.58 -12.22
C LEU A 27 -36.88 10.95 -12.55
N ASN A 28 -36.85 9.76 -13.12
CA ASN A 28 -38.03 8.93 -13.12
C ASN A 28 -38.19 8.52 -11.65
N PRO A 29 -39.19 9.04 -10.91
CA PRO A 29 -39.31 8.79 -9.47
C PRO A 29 -39.53 7.30 -9.16
N ASN A 30 -39.77 6.47 -10.19
CA ASN A 30 -39.84 5.02 -10.08
C ASN A 30 -38.46 4.32 -10.05
N PHE A 31 -37.37 5.01 -10.35
CA PHE A 31 -36.00 4.46 -10.36
C PHE A 31 -35.08 5.29 -9.46
N GLY A 32 -34.27 4.60 -8.64
CA GLY A 32 -33.20 5.21 -7.84
C GLY A 32 -31.90 5.41 -8.63
N ALA A 33 -30.79 5.62 -7.93
CA ALA A 33 -29.46 5.73 -8.55
C ALA A 33 -29.15 4.52 -9.45
N ILE A 34 -28.73 4.80 -10.69
CA ILE A 34 -28.37 3.77 -11.68
C ILE A 34 -26.86 3.62 -11.69
N ASN A 35 -26.37 2.47 -11.25
CA ASN A 35 -24.96 2.13 -11.35
C ASN A 35 -24.66 1.59 -12.75
N ALA A 36 -23.80 2.28 -13.49
CA ALA A 36 -23.29 1.83 -14.78
C ALA A 36 -21.85 1.35 -14.62
N ILE A 37 -21.51 0.25 -15.29
CA ILE A 37 -20.14 -0.23 -15.43
C ILE A 37 -19.74 -0.01 -16.88
N ASP A 38 -18.68 0.75 -17.10
CA ASP A 38 -18.08 0.97 -18.41
C ASP A 38 -16.67 0.36 -18.48
N ASN A 39 -16.08 0.39 -19.67
CA ASN A 39 -14.73 -0.09 -19.95
C ASN A 39 -13.81 1.07 -20.39
N SER A 40 -14.10 2.30 -19.96
CA SER A 40 -13.36 3.49 -20.36
C SER A 40 -12.04 3.66 -19.62
N GLY A 41 -11.86 2.93 -18.51
CA GLY A 41 -10.66 2.93 -17.70
C GLY A 41 -9.41 2.52 -18.46
N LYS A 42 -8.28 3.16 -18.16
CA LYS A 42 -6.97 2.86 -18.77
C LYS A 42 -5.93 2.65 -17.68
N SER A 43 -5.10 1.62 -17.84
CA SER A 43 -3.95 1.36 -16.97
C SER A 43 -2.70 1.14 -17.83
N ILE A 44 -1.60 1.77 -17.44
CA ILE A 44 -0.32 1.71 -18.15
C ILE A 44 0.77 1.32 -17.14
N TYR A 45 1.52 0.27 -17.45
CA TYR A 45 2.61 -0.24 -16.62
C TYR A 45 3.94 -0.16 -17.35
N HIS A 46 4.92 0.48 -16.70
CA HIS A 46 6.32 0.48 -17.13
C HIS A 46 7.17 -0.17 -16.05
N ALA A 47 8.11 -1.04 -16.44
CA ALA A 47 9.03 -1.66 -15.50
C ALA A 47 10.40 -1.97 -16.08
N LEU A 48 11.40 -1.90 -15.19
CA LEU A 48 12.73 -2.44 -15.35
C LEU A 48 12.91 -3.52 -14.28
N LEU A 49 13.28 -4.73 -14.71
CA LEU A 49 13.53 -5.86 -13.84
C LEU A 49 14.99 -6.30 -13.99
N LEU A 50 15.74 -6.24 -12.90
CA LEU A 50 17.10 -6.75 -12.80
C LEU A 50 17.09 -7.98 -11.90
N SER A 51 17.67 -9.08 -12.37
CA SER A 51 17.81 -10.27 -11.54
C SER A 51 19.17 -10.91 -11.74
N TRP A 52 19.79 -11.30 -10.64
CA TRP A 52 21.04 -12.02 -10.62
C TRP A 52 20.92 -13.21 -9.68
N ARG A 53 21.48 -14.34 -10.10
CA ARG A 53 21.51 -15.57 -9.29
C ARG A 53 22.94 -16.09 -9.29
N TYR A 54 23.36 -16.57 -8.13
CA TYR A 54 24.65 -17.19 -7.95
C TYR A 54 24.49 -18.51 -7.22
N THR A 55 25.17 -19.53 -7.73
CA THR A 55 25.26 -20.85 -7.11
C THR A 55 26.71 -21.26 -7.09
N GLY A 56 27.26 -21.42 -5.90
CA GLY A 56 28.62 -21.91 -5.70
C GLY A 56 28.67 -22.96 -4.58
N PRO A 57 29.87 -23.47 -4.27
CA PRO A 57 30.01 -24.57 -3.30
C PRO A 57 29.62 -24.22 -1.87
N GLN A 58 29.77 -22.95 -1.48
CA GLN A 58 29.48 -22.47 -0.13
C GLN A 58 28.36 -21.44 -0.08
N PHE A 59 28.08 -20.76 -1.19
CA PHE A 59 27.12 -19.66 -1.23
C PHE A 59 26.14 -19.89 -2.38
N THR A 60 24.86 -19.77 -2.06
CA THR A 60 23.77 -19.80 -3.04
C THR A 60 22.85 -18.63 -2.75
N GLY A 61 22.34 -17.95 -3.77
CA GLY A 61 21.51 -16.79 -3.54
C GLY A 61 21.22 -16.01 -4.81
N GLY A 62 20.60 -14.87 -4.63
CA GLY A 62 20.22 -14.01 -5.73
C GLY A 62 19.72 -12.65 -5.25
N VAL A 63 19.74 -11.73 -6.19
CA VAL A 63 19.25 -10.37 -6.04
C VAL A 63 18.23 -10.13 -7.13
N ALA A 64 17.10 -9.54 -6.77
CA ALA A 64 16.12 -9.05 -7.71
C ALA A 64 15.76 -7.60 -7.35
N TYR A 65 15.74 -6.74 -8.36
CA TYR A 65 15.30 -5.36 -8.23
C TYR A 65 14.29 -5.05 -9.34
N THR A 66 13.12 -4.56 -8.92
CA THR A 66 12.08 -4.07 -9.82
C THR A 66 11.91 -2.58 -9.59
N LEU A 67 12.17 -1.80 -10.64
CA LEU A 67 11.76 -0.41 -10.72
C LEU A 67 10.52 -0.37 -11.61
N SER A 68 9.39 0.11 -11.10
CA SER A 68 8.16 0.19 -11.88
C SER A 68 7.41 1.50 -11.71
N LYS A 69 6.51 1.77 -12.65
CA LYS A 69 5.54 2.86 -12.55
C LYS A 69 4.24 2.40 -13.18
N THR A 70 3.18 2.39 -12.38
CA THR A 70 1.82 2.09 -12.83
C THR A 70 0.98 3.37 -12.78
N ILE A 71 0.31 3.69 -13.88
CA ILE A 71 -0.56 4.87 -14.00
C ILE A 71 -1.95 4.38 -14.36
N ASP A 72 -2.94 4.81 -13.59
CA ASP A 72 -4.35 4.52 -13.84
C ASP A 72 -5.12 5.79 -14.18
N GLN A 73 -6.21 5.62 -14.93
CA GLN A 73 -7.18 6.65 -15.27
C GLN A 73 -8.58 6.02 -15.30
N GLY A 74 -9.55 6.65 -14.65
CA GLY A 74 -10.95 6.20 -14.64
C GLY A 74 -11.20 4.94 -13.79
N THR A 75 -10.33 4.65 -12.81
CA THR A 75 -10.48 3.51 -11.89
C THR A 75 -11.12 3.92 -10.54
N GLY A 76 -11.53 5.18 -10.38
CA GLY A 76 -12.15 5.72 -9.16
C GLY A 76 -13.50 6.40 -9.40
N TYR A 77 -14.31 6.50 -8.35
CA TYR A 77 -15.69 7.02 -8.39
C TYR A 77 -15.79 8.49 -7.96
N PHE A 78 -14.86 9.33 -8.40
CA PHE A 78 -14.73 10.69 -7.86
C PHE A 78 -15.30 11.79 -8.77
N ASN A 79 -15.29 11.55 -10.07
CA ASN A 79 -15.88 12.41 -11.09
C ASN A 79 -16.14 11.54 -12.33
N GLN A 80 -17.40 11.14 -12.51
CA GLN A 80 -17.81 10.25 -13.60
C GLN A 80 -17.77 10.90 -14.99
N PHE A 81 -17.85 12.22 -15.06
CA PHE A 81 -17.89 12.97 -16.32
C PHE A 81 -16.51 13.42 -16.81
N ASP A 82 -15.54 13.56 -15.90
CA ASP A 82 -14.14 13.83 -16.23
C ASP A 82 -13.20 12.79 -15.63
N GLN A 83 -13.14 11.63 -16.28
CA GLN A 83 -12.19 10.57 -15.93
C GLN A 83 -10.73 10.96 -16.18
N ARG A 84 -10.45 11.98 -17.00
CA ARG A 84 -9.06 12.43 -17.26
C ARG A 84 -8.48 13.16 -16.07
N SER A 85 -9.30 13.88 -15.31
CA SER A 85 -8.91 14.53 -14.05
C SER A 85 -8.35 13.55 -13.02
N GLN A 86 -8.73 12.27 -13.09
CA GLN A 86 -8.31 11.21 -12.17
C GLN A 86 -7.06 10.45 -12.64
N ARG A 87 -6.34 10.95 -13.65
CA ARG A 87 -5.13 10.29 -14.11
C ARG A 87 -4.00 10.47 -13.08
N GLY A 88 -3.56 9.37 -12.48
CA GLY A 88 -2.51 9.39 -11.45
C GLY A 88 -1.82 8.04 -11.28
N PRO A 89 -0.86 7.93 -10.35
CA PRO A 89 -0.31 6.64 -9.95
C PRO A 89 -1.42 5.66 -9.57
N SER A 90 -1.28 4.39 -9.93
CA SER A 90 -2.21 3.35 -9.47
C SER A 90 -2.10 3.16 -7.95
N GLN A 91 -3.19 2.78 -7.26
CA GLN A 91 -3.11 2.36 -5.85
C GLN A 91 -2.20 1.13 -5.65
N LEU A 92 -1.92 0.38 -6.73
CA LEU A 92 -1.02 -0.75 -6.75
C LEU A 92 0.42 -0.37 -7.15
N ASP A 93 0.69 0.91 -7.44
CA ASP A 93 2.01 1.40 -7.81
C ASP A 93 3.00 1.23 -6.66
N GLN A 94 3.98 0.35 -6.84
CA GLN A 94 5.09 0.17 -5.92
C GLN A 94 6.39 0.43 -6.70
N PRO A 95 6.90 1.68 -6.69
CA PRO A 95 7.99 2.06 -7.58
C PRO A 95 9.26 1.24 -7.44
N GLN A 96 9.62 0.87 -6.22
CA GLN A 96 10.87 0.17 -5.96
C GLN A 96 10.59 -1.06 -5.12
N ARG A 97 11.09 -2.21 -5.59
CA ARG A 97 11.07 -3.46 -4.85
C ARG A 97 12.42 -4.14 -4.99
N PHE A 98 13.09 -4.35 -3.87
CA PHE A 98 14.36 -5.05 -3.76
C PHE A 98 14.16 -6.33 -2.96
N VAL A 99 14.63 -7.45 -3.51
CA VAL A 99 14.64 -8.74 -2.85
C VAL A 99 16.04 -9.32 -2.94
N LEU A 100 16.63 -9.63 -1.80
CA LEU A 100 17.88 -10.37 -1.69
C LEU A 100 17.59 -11.67 -0.96
N ASN A 101 18.11 -12.78 -1.48
CA ASN A 101 18.15 -14.03 -0.75
C ASN A 101 19.56 -14.63 -0.81
N GLY A 102 19.94 -15.32 0.25
CA GLY A 102 21.25 -15.94 0.31
C GLY A 102 21.29 -17.03 1.37
N ALA A 103 22.03 -18.09 1.08
CA ALA A 103 22.39 -19.13 2.01
C ALA A 103 23.90 -19.38 1.92
N TRP A 104 24.55 -19.39 3.07
CA TRP A 104 25.97 -19.61 3.25
C TRP A 104 26.23 -20.83 4.12
N SER A 105 26.91 -21.82 3.55
CA SER A 105 27.35 -23.05 4.19
C SER A 105 28.89 -23.05 4.29
N PRO A 106 29.46 -22.46 5.35
CA PRO A 106 30.91 -22.34 5.50
C PRO A 106 31.61 -23.70 5.64
N VAL A 107 32.79 -23.79 5.05
CA VAL A 107 33.68 -24.98 5.18
C VAL A 107 34.73 -24.83 6.28
N TRP A 108 34.91 -23.63 6.84
CA TRP A 108 35.90 -23.40 7.90
C TRP A 108 35.50 -24.17 9.17
N ARG A 109 36.47 -24.88 9.77
CA ARG A 109 36.30 -25.80 10.91
C ARG A 109 35.32 -25.34 12.01
N PRO A 110 35.41 -24.12 12.60
CA PRO A 110 34.52 -23.72 13.69
C PRO A 110 33.05 -23.61 13.27
N LEU A 111 32.78 -23.33 11.99
CA LEU A 111 31.43 -23.15 11.45
C LEU A 111 31.02 -24.29 10.52
N LYS A 112 31.80 -25.37 10.44
CA LYS A 112 31.47 -26.52 9.59
C LYS A 112 30.12 -27.11 10.02
N ASN A 113 29.31 -27.49 9.03
CA ASN A 113 27.93 -27.98 9.17
C ASN A 113 26.90 -26.93 9.61
N PHE A 114 27.27 -25.65 9.70
CA PHE A 114 26.28 -24.58 9.78
C PHE A 114 25.79 -24.19 8.38
N THR A 115 24.57 -23.68 8.32
CA THR A 115 24.03 -22.99 7.16
C THR A 115 23.29 -21.77 7.67
N PHE A 116 23.75 -20.60 7.24
CA PHE A 116 23.11 -19.33 7.52
C PHE A 116 22.32 -18.92 6.29
N ALA A 117 21.06 -18.58 6.43
CA ALA A 117 20.26 -18.07 5.32
C ALA A 117 19.56 -16.78 5.72
N SER A 118 19.36 -15.89 4.75
CA SER A 118 18.60 -14.67 4.95
C SER A 118 17.77 -14.35 3.71
N VAL A 119 16.62 -13.74 3.95
CA VAL A 119 15.77 -13.14 2.94
C VAL A 119 15.52 -11.69 3.35
N VAL A 120 15.86 -10.76 2.48
CA VAL A 120 15.64 -9.33 2.67
C VAL A 120 14.63 -8.88 1.62
N THR A 121 13.56 -8.23 2.06
CA THR A 121 12.56 -7.60 1.19
C THR A 121 12.41 -6.15 1.59
N LEU A 122 12.80 -5.25 0.68
CA LEU A 122 12.60 -3.81 0.84
C LEU A 122 11.67 -3.35 -0.26
N SER A 123 10.66 -2.55 0.08
CA SER A 123 9.74 -2.05 -0.92
C SER A 123 9.17 -0.69 -0.54
N SER A 124 8.97 0.16 -1.55
CA SER A 124 8.40 1.49 -1.36
C SER A 124 6.93 1.42 -0.94
N GLY A 125 6.45 2.48 -0.31
CA GLY A 125 5.04 2.61 0.03
C GLY A 125 4.15 2.78 -1.20
N ARG A 126 2.89 2.36 -1.04
CA ARG A 126 1.86 2.52 -2.06
C ARG A 126 1.27 3.93 -2.01
N PRO A 127 0.81 4.46 -3.13
CA PRO A 127 0.19 5.77 -3.13
C PRO A 127 -1.26 5.71 -2.62
N TYR A 128 -1.73 6.85 -2.14
CA TYR A 128 -3.11 7.05 -1.71
C TYR A 128 -3.58 8.45 -2.10
N THR A 129 -4.89 8.61 -2.27
CA THR A 129 -5.53 9.88 -2.62
C THR A 129 -5.98 10.59 -1.35
N ALA A 130 -5.71 11.89 -1.27
CA ALA A 130 -6.27 12.73 -0.21
C ALA A 130 -7.76 12.95 -0.42
N VAL A 131 -8.52 12.79 0.66
CA VAL A 131 -9.97 12.95 0.65
C VAL A 131 -10.46 13.85 1.78
N PHE A 132 -11.68 14.35 1.63
CA PHE A 132 -12.50 14.87 2.70
C PHE A 132 -13.15 13.73 3.50
N ASP A 133 -13.61 14.02 4.72
CA ASP A 133 -14.33 13.10 5.61
C ASP A 133 -15.79 12.83 5.20
N THR A 134 -16.20 13.32 4.03
CA THR A 134 -17.54 13.16 3.47
C THR A 134 -17.76 11.82 2.77
N SER A 135 -18.97 11.28 2.90
CA SER A 135 -19.44 10.08 2.20
C SER A 135 -19.96 10.36 0.78
N SER A 136 -20.02 11.63 0.36
CA SER A 136 -20.51 12.02 -0.96
C SER A 136 -19.44 11.76 -2.03
N LEU A 137 -19.70 10.81 -2.94
CA LEU A 137 -18.70 10.28 -3.89
C LEU A 137 -18.05 11.38 -4.76
N ASN A 138 -18.85 12.29 -5.31
CA ASN A 138 -18.37 13.40 -6.14
C ASN A 138 -17.73 14.56 -5.35
N PHE A 139 -17.84 14.52 -4.02
CA PHE A 139 -17.32 15.56 -3.12
C PHE A 139 -16.18 15.06 -2.24
N SER A 140 -15.76 13.79 -2.38
CA SER A 140 -14.76 13.19 -1.49
C SER A 140 -13.32 13.58 -1.83
N VAL A 141 -12.99 13.93 -3.08
CA VAL A 141 -11.59 14.32 -3.44
C VAL A 141 -11.33 15.77 -3.15
N VAL A 142 -10.15 16.05 -2.60
CA VAL A 142 -9.66 17.40 -2.38
C VAL A 142 -9.31 18.07 -3.72
N PRO A 143 -9.92 19.23 -4.06
CA PRO A 143 -9.57 19.97 -5.27
C PRO A 143 -8.10 20.38 -5.29
N ASN A 144 -7.50 20.41 -6.48
CA ASN A 144 -6.08 20.71 -6.72
C ASN A 144 -5.08 19.71 -6.11
N GLU A 145 -5.53 18.63 -5.46
CA GLU A 145 -4.63 17.55 -5.08
C GLU A 145 -4.51 16.51 -6.20
N PRO A 146 -3.29 16.02 -6.51
CA PRO A 146 -3.12 14.99 -7.52
C PRO A 146 -3.72 13.67 -7.06
N PHE A 147 -4.38 12.98 -7.99
CA PHE A 147 -4.89 11.64 -7.74
C PHE A 147 -3.76 10.69 -7.34
N ASN A 148 -3.92 9.98 -6.22
CA ASN A 148 -2.89 9.12 -5.64
C ASN A 148 -1.52 9.82 -5.51
N GLY A 149 -1.53 11.11 -5.16
CA GLY A 149 -0.33 11.95 -5.04
C GLY A 149 0.53 11.68 -3.82
N PHE A 150 -0.06 11.14 -2.74
CA PHE A 150 0.63 10.90 -1.48
C PHE A 150 1.10 9.45 -1.40
N ARG A 151 2.12 9.16 -0.57
CA ARG A 151 2.66 7.81 -0.40
C ARG A 151 2.65 7.37 1.05
N GLY A 152 2.13 6.17 1.27
CA GLY A 152 2.14 5.52 2.59
C GLY A 152 3.51 4.95 2.97
N PRO A 153 3.57 4.25 4.11
CA PRO A 153 4.80 3.63 4.59
C PRO A 153 5.29 2.52 3.65
N GLY A 154 6.61 2.40 3.51
CA GLY A 154 7.26 1.27 2.86
C GLY A 154 7.25 0.01 3.73
N GLN A 155 7.78 -1.09 3.17
CA GLN A 155 8.02 -2.33 3.92
C GLN A 155 9.52 -2.64 3.93
N GLN A 156 10.00 -3.06 5.09
CA GLN A 156 11.37 -3.49 5.33
C GLN A 156 11.34 -4.77 6.16
N VAL A 157 11.72 -5.87 5.54
CA VAL A 157 11.59 -7.21 6.12
C VAL A 157 12.92 -7.91 5.99
N ILE A 158 13.45 -8.41 7.10
CA ILE A 158 14.69 -9.16 7.14
C ILE A 158 14.45 -10.43 7.93
N ASP A 159 14.39 -11.55 7.22
CA ASP A 159 14.24 -12.87 7.80
C ASP A 159 15.61 -13.57 7.82
N PHE A 160 15.83 -14.38 8.84
CA PHE A 160 17.10 -15.05 9.06
C PHE A 160 16.90 -16.46 9.59
N SER A 161 17.73 -17.38 9.11
CA SER A 161 17.71 -18.79 9.48
C SER A 161 19.12 -19.28 9.76
N VAL A 162 19.27 -20.04 10.84
CA VAL A 162 20.50 -20.76 11.18
C VAL A 162 20.15 -22.23 11.29
N ALA A 163 20.80 -23.05 10.49
CA ALA A 163 20.74 -24.49 10.59
C ALA A 163 22.10 -25.07 10.99
N ARG A 164 22.10 -26.14 11.79
CA ARG A 164 23.29 -26.95 12.06
C ARG A 164 22.97 -28.43 11.92
N THR A 165 23.84 -29.14 11.21
CA THR A 165 23.78 -30.60 11.13
C THR A 165 24.79 -31.23 12.09
N PHE A 166 24.29 -32.07 13.00
CA PHE A 166 25.07 -32.90 13.90
C PHE A 166 25.14 -34.32 13.35
N LYS A 167 26.35 -34.86 13.22
CA LYS A 167 26.56 -36.28 12.94
C LYS A 167 26.52 -37.02 14.26
N ILE A 168 25.49 -37.82 14.50
CA ILE A 168 25.37 -38.62 15.73
C ILE A 168 26.22 -39.89 15.59
N ASN A 169 26.11 -40.57 14.44
CA ASN A 169 26.96 -41.68 14.05
C ASN A 169 27.06 -41.74 12.52
N GLU A 170 27.53 -42.86 11.95
CA GLU A 170 27.72 -43.03 10.51
C GLU A 170 26.42 -43.03 9.69
N ARG A 171 25.29 -43.33 10.33
CA ARG A 171 23.97 -43.45 9.68
C ARG A 171 23.07 -42.26 10.03
N ILE A 172 23.15 -41.76 11.25
CA ILE A 172 22.19 -40.79 11.80
C ILE A 172 22.77 -39.38 11.75
N ASN A 173 22.08 -38.51 11.01
CA ASN A 173 22.30 -37.06 11.00
C ASN A 173 21.08 -36.33 11.57
N LEU A 174 21.32 -35.41 12.51
CA LEU A 174 20.31 -34.54 13.10
C LEU A 174 20.54 -33.10 12.63
N LYS A 175 19.57 -32.52 11.91
CA LYS A 175 19.56 -31.10 11.53
C LYS A 175 18.64 -30.33 12.46
N PHE A 176 19.19 -29.34 13.16
CA PHE A 176 18.42 -28.35 13.90
C PHE A 176 18.36 -27.06 13.09
N VAL A 177 17.21 -26.40 13.05
CA VAL A 177 17.00 -25.11 12.39
C VAL A 177 16.32 -24.15 13.35
N ALA A 178 16.84 -22.94 13.46
CA ALA A 178 16.22 -21.81 14.13
C ALA A 178 16.00 -20.69 13.12
N GLU A 179 14.77 -20.21 13.02
CA GLU A 179 14.36 -19.15 12.10
C GLU A 179 13.82 -17.97 12.90
N SER A 180 14.14 -16.76 12.45
CA SER A 180 13.59 -15.51 12.92
C SER A 180 12.96 -14.80 11.74
N PHE A 181 11.67 -14.51 11.84
CA PHE A 181 10.96 -13.62 10.93
C PHE A 181 10.97 -12.22 11.52
N ASP A 182 11.30 -11.22 10.71
CA ASP A 182 11.56 -9.84 11.16
C ASP A 182 12.65 -9.76 12.26
N LEU A 183 13.89 -10.12 11.89
CA LEU A 183 15.06 -10.21 12.78
C LEU A 183 15.27 -8.94 13.62
N PHE A 184 15.06 -7.76 13.03
CA PHE A 184 15.29 -6.47 13.69
C PHE A 184 14.06 -5.93 14.41
N ASN A 185 12.93 -6.65 14.39
CA ASN A 185 11.68 -6.23 15.01
C ASN A 185 11.25 -4.82 14.53
N HIS A 186 11.33 -4.59 13.22
CA HIS A 186 10.99 -3.30 12.62
C HIS A 186 9.49 -3.25 12.28
N PRO A 187 8.73 -2.27 12.79
CA PRO A 187 7.29 -2.20 12.54
C PRO A 187 7.00 -1.96 11.06
N ASN A 188 6.40 -2.95 10.42
CA ASN A 188 5.85 -2.83 9.06
C ASN A 188 4.35 -2.50 9.15
N PHE A 189 3.93 -1.45 8.45
CA PHE A 189 2.53 -1.03 8.42
C PHE A 189 1.80 -1.55 7.18
N GLN A 190 0.47 -1.67 7.27
CA GLN A 190 -0.36 -1.99 6.13
C GLN A 190 -0.33 -0.83 5.13
N GLN A 191 0.11 -1.11 3.89
CA GLN A 191 0.28 -0.07 2.87
C GLN A 191 -1.05 0.54 2.38
N ASN A 192 -2.16 -0.20 2.53
CA ASN A 192 -3.50 0.25 2.14
C ASN A 192 -4.34 0.77 3.34
N ASN A 193 -3.77 0.80 4.55
CA ASN A 193 -4.48 1.25 5.74
C ASN A 193 -3.75 2.48 6.30
N ILE A 194 -4.13 3.64 5.78
CA ILE A 194 -3.56 4.94 6.10
C ILE A 194 -4.71 5.93 6.27
N ASN A 195 -4.57 6.89 7.18
CA ASN A 195 -5.52 7.99 7.28
C ASN A 195 -5.37 8.89 6.04
N ASN A 196 -6.21 8.68 5.04
CA ASN A 196 -6.23 9.44 3.81
C ASN A 196 -7.12 10.69 3.88
N VAL A 197 -7.79 10.94 5.01
CA VAL A 197 -8.60 12.14 5.23
C VAL A 197 -7.68 13.32 5.52
N GLN A 198 -7.54 14.23 4.54
CA GLN A 198 -6.71 15.43 4.65
C GLN A 198 -7.44 16.56 5.38
N TYR A 199 -8.75 16.66 5.15
CA TYR A 199 -9.57 17.72 5.72
C TYR A 199 -10.90 17.18 6.26
N ASN A 200 -11.30 17.67 7.42
CA ASN A 200 -12.63 17.47 7.97
C ASN A 200 -13.54 18.62 7.52
N THR A 201 -14.74 18.30 7.06
CA THR A 201 -15.66 19.24 6.43
C THR A 201 -16.91 19.47 7.28
N THR A 202 -17.29 20.74 7.42
CA THR A 202 -18.50 21.14 8.15
C THR A 202 -19.43 21.87 7.20
N GLN A 203 -20.67 21.37 7.06
CA GLN A 203 -21.71 22.02 6.28
C GLN A 203 -22.26 23.24 7.02
N ALA A 204 -22.44 24.36 6.33
CA ALA A 204 -23.18 25.50 6.83
C ALA A 204 -24.68 25.16 6.87
N THR A 205 -25.40 25.69 7.86
CA THR A 205 -26.86 25.54 7.95
C THR A 205 -27.54 26.90 7.94
N ASP A 206 -28.77 26.95 7.43
CA ASP A 206 -29.61 28.13 7.58
C ASP A 206 -30.15 28.29 9.02
N SER A 207 -30.93 29.35 9.26
CA SER A 207 -31.56 29.63 10.56
C SER A 207 -32.58 28.56 11.01
N SER A 208 -33.03 27.71 10.09
CA SER A 208 -33.96 26.62 10.34
C SER A 208 -33.25 25.28 10.50
N GLY A 209 -31.91 25.24 10.43
CA GLY A 209 -31.09 24.03 10.54
C GLY A 209 -31.00 23.21 9.25
N ASN A 210 -31.47 23.72 8.12
CA ASN A 210 -31.32 23.03 6.84
C ASN A 210 -29.89 23.20 6.31
N GLY A 211 -29.31 22.12 5.79
CA GLY A 211 -27.97 22.14 5.18
C GLY A 211 -27.91 23.02 3.94
N LEU A 212 -26.96 23.93 3.90
CA LEU A 212 -26.65 24.77 2.76
C LEU A 212 -25.54 24.14 1.91
N PRO A 213 -25.44 24.46 0.61
CA PRO A 213 -24.38 23.95 -0.27
C PRO A 213 -23.03 24.65 -0.03
N PHE A 214 -22.73 25.07 1.21
CA PHE A 214 -21.49 25.70 1.60
C PHE A 214 -20.81 24.86 2.68
N TRP A 215 -19.55 24.54 2.48
CA TRP A 215 -18.75 23.69 3.35
C TRP A 215 -17.47 24.40 3.72
N THR A 216 -17.06 24.26 4.99
CA THR A 216 -15.77 24.75 5.48
C THR A 216 -14.91 23.56 5.84
N ALA A 217 -13.71 23.50 5.27
CA ALA A 217 -12.75 22.44 5.53
C ALA A 217 -11.74 22.87 6.60
N THR A 218 -11.36 21.93 7.46
CA THR A 218 -10.36 22.10 8.52
C THR A 218 -9.30 21.02 8.39
N ALA A 219 -8.01 21.35 8.54
CA ALA A 219 -6.93 20.40 8.33
C ALA A 219 -6.97 19.28 9.38
N ASN A 220 -6.87 18.03 8.94
CA ASN A 220 -6.72 16.88 9.82
C ASN A 220 -5.23 16.72 10.21
N PRO A 221 -4.85 16.89 11.48
CA PRO A 221 -3.45 16.76 11.91
C PRO A 221 -2.92 15.33 11.76
N SER A 222 -3.81 14.34 11.67
CA SER A 222 -3.45 12.92 11.55
C SER A 222 -3.38 12.44 10.11
N PHE A 223 -3.47 13.32 9.11
CA PHE A 223 -3.36 12.94 7.70
C PHE A 223 -2.04 12.22 7.41
N GLY A 224 -2.11 11.08 6.72
CA GLY A 224 -0.96 10.22 6.42
C GLY A 224 -0.49 9.33 7.57
N ALA A 225 -1.14 9.38 8.74
CA ALA A 225 -0.82 8.48 9.84
C ALA A 225 -1.10 7.01 9.45
N PRO A 226 -0.17 6.07 9.69
CA PRO A 226 -0.42 4.65 9.47
C PRO A 226 -1.56 4.16 10.36
N GLY A 227 -2.54 3.45 9.80
CA GLY A 227 -3.72 3.02 10.55
C GLY A 227 -3.57 1.66 11.24
N ALA A 228 -2.71 0.77 10.73
CA ALA A 228 -2.49 -0.55 11.31
C ALA A 228 -1.13 -1.15 10.97
N MET A 229 -0.57 -1.91 11.91
CA MET A 229 0.60 -2.77 11.67
C MET A 229 0.20 -3.97 10.79
N ALA A 230 1.08 -4.39 9.89
CA ALA A 230 0.84 -5.50 8.98
C ALA A 230 0.85 -6.84 9.73
N PRO A 231 -0.26 -7.61 9.80
CA PRO A 231 -0.34 -8.81 10.64
C PRO A 231 0.66 -9.91 10.30
N ARG A 232 1.03 -10.05 9.01
CA ARG A 232 1.92 -11.11 8.51
C ARG A 232 3.40 -10.73 8.54
N ILE A 233 3.72 -9.44 8.69
CA ILE A 233 5.08 -8.89 8.50
C ILE A 233 5.46 -7.94 9.66
N GLY A 234 4.55 -7.70 10.60
CA GLY A 234 4.69 -6.71 11.67
C GLY A 234 5.00 -7.29 13.05
N SER A 235 5.02 -8.62 13.20
CA SER A 235 5.38 -9.28 14.45
C SER A 235 6.60 -10.18 14.27
N ARG A 236 7.62 -9.95 15.10
CA ARG A 236 8.77 -10.85 15.19
C ARG A 236 8.32 -12.21 15.70
N SER A 237 8.70 -13.26 14.99
CA SER A 237 8.43 -14.64 15.40
C SER A 237 9.67 -15.50 15.24
N PHE A 238 9.77 -16.50 16.12
CA PHE A 238 10.84 -17.49 16.09
C PHE A 238 10.26 -18.86 15.86
N GLN A 239 10.88 -19.64 14.97
CA GLN A 239 10.49 -21.00 14.68
C GLN A 239 11.68 -21.92 14.83
N PHE A 240 11.45 -23.10 15.41
CA PHE A 240 12.47 -24.12 15.59
C PHE A 240 12.00 -25.42 14.95
N SER A 241 12.90 -26.11 14.26
CA SER A 241 12.59 -27.42 13.68
C SER A 241 13.78 -28.37 13.78
N GLY A 242 13.46 -29.65 13.86
CA GLY A 242 14.41 -30.76 13.87
C GLY A 242 14.10 -31.74 12.76
N ARG A 243 15.12 -32.17 12.02
CA ARG A 243 15.01 -33.25 11.03
C ARG A 243 16.05 -34.32 11.31
N ILE A 244 15.61 -35.57 11.38
CA ILE A 244 16.47 -36.74 11.45
C ILE A 244 16.56 -37.37 10.06
N SER A 245 17.75 -37.81 9.68
CA SER A 245 18.01 -38.56 8.45
C SER A 245 18.92 -39.75 8.77
N PHE A 246 18.67 -40.87 8.10
CA PHE A 246 19.31 -42.18 8.30
C PHE A 246 20.09 -42.59 7.04
#